data_AF-A0AAV3QNM4-F1
#
_entry.id   AF-A0AAV3QNM4-F1
#
_cell.length_a   1.000
_cell.length_b   1.000
_cell.length_c   1.000
_cell.angle_alpha   90.00
_cell.angle_beta   90.00
_cell.angle_gamma   90.00
#
_symmetry.space_group_name_H-M   'P 1'
#
loop_
_entity.id
_entity.type
_entity.pdbx_description
1 polymer ?
#
loop_
_entity_poly.entity_id
_entity_poly.type
_entity_poly.pdbx_seq_one_letter_code
_entity_poly.pdbx_strand_id
1 'polypeptide(L)'
;MRKQANLVNVVGESEWFVQVEINENGGLTWSGFFVYISCDDRVREQQLQGLLGLLQNVRAGMCIMGDFNDILESGEKGALLDLGYSGSPLTWGNRRAASACIKIRLDRVLCTASWCLNFHNASVSHLPLVRADHCTVLLDTEAGKVRAKRRFVFDKRWVGKDGCEGVIREAWSKQVGLSRWFQICEKIKNNLNSRVRIDDLQAKLQACYVDDDFERGVLQIQKELSVAWADEEVYWQTKTRN
;
A
#
# COMPACT_ATOMS: atom_id res chain seq x y z
N MET A 1 1.25 30.09 -18.02
CA MET A 1 1.39 29.32 -16.76
C MET A 1 0.00 28.96 -16.26
N ARG A 2 -0.46 27.71 -16.45
CA ARG A 2 -1.71 27.23 -15.85
C ARG A 2 -1.41 26.87 -14.40
N LYS A 3 -2.13 27.47 -13.43
CA LYS A 3 -2.10 27.02 -12.03
C LYS A 3 -2.46 25.53 -12.02
N GLN A 4 -1.57 24.71 -11.45
CA GLN A 4 -1.84 23.31 -11.17
C GLN A 4 -3.03 23.31 -10.19
N ALA A 5 -4.19 22.80 -10.62
CA ALA A 5 -5.32 22.66 -9.71
C ALA A 5 -4.91 21.71 -8.58
N ASN A 6 -5.19 22.08 -7.33
CA ASN A 6 -4.92 21.20 -6.20
C ASN A 6 -5.74 19.91 -6.39
N LEU A 7 -5.02 18.80 -6.56
CA LEU A 7 -5.60 17.46 -6.72
C LEU A 7 -6.40 17.06 -5.47
N VAL A 8 -6.03 17.59 -4.31
CA VAL A 8 -6.61 17.28 -3.01
C VAL A 8 -6.84 18.59 -2.24
N ASN A 9 -8.03 18.78 -1.69
CA ASN A 9 -8.38 19.90 -0.82
C ASN A 9 -8.90 19.36 0.51
N VAL A 10 -8.35 19.82 1.64
CA VAL A 10 -8.91 19.53 2.96
C VAL A 10 -10.16 20.41 3.14
N VAL A 11 -11.29 19.78 3.46
CA VAL A 11 -12.59 20.47 3.60
C VAL A 11 -13.18 20.35 5.00
N GLY A 12 -12.64 19.47 5.83
CA GLY A 12 -13.03 19.32 7.23
C GLY A 12 -12.00 18.55 8.02
N GLU A 13 -11.90 18.82 9.31
CA GLU A 13 -11.02 18.12 10.23
C GLU A 13 -11.64 18.05 11.63
N SER A 14 -11.21 17.05 12.38
CA SER A 14 -11.47 16.90 13.81
C SER A 14 -10.29 16.18 14.46
N GLU A 15 -10.39 15.92 15.75
CA GLU A 15 -9.40 15.11 16.48
C GLU A 15 -9.31 13.66 15.99
N TRP A 16 -10.32 13.14 15.30
CA TRP A 16 -10.40 11.73 14.89
C TRP A 16 -10.63 11.51 13.39
N PHE A 17 -10.79 12.56 12.59
CA PHE A 17 -10.82 12.44 11.14
C PHE A 17 -10.31 13.67 10.40
N VAL A 18 -9.86 13.45 9.17
CA VAL A 18 -9.63 14.48 8.15
C VAL A 18 -10.47 14.17 6.93
N GLN A 19 -11.29 15.12 6.49
CA GLN A 19 -12.07 15.05 5.27
C GLN A 19 -11.36 15.81 4.16
N VAL A 20 -11.20 15.14 3.02
CA VAL A 20 -10.65 15.73 1.80
C VAL A 20 -11.63 15.59 0.64
N GLU A 21 -11.59 16.55 -0.28
CA GLU A 21 -12.12 16.41 -1.62
C GLU A 21 -10.97 16.15 -2.59
N ILE A 22 -11.09 15.07 -3.35
CA ILE A 22 -10.09 14.62 -4.32
C ILE A 22 -10.66 14.81 -5.71
N ASN A 23 -9.94 15.58 -6.52
CA ASN A 23 -10.27 15.87 -7.91
C ASN A 23 -9.34 15.06 -8.82
N GLU A 24 -9.82 13.96 -9.36
CA GLU A 24 -9.03 13.08 -10.22
C GLU A 24 -8.82 13.67 -11.63
N ASN A 25 -7.74 13.24 -12.27
CA ASN A 25 -7.46 13.57 -13.67
C ASN A 25 -8.53 12.94 -14.57
N GLY A 26 -9.54 13.74 -14.94
CA GLY A 26 -10.74 13.26 -15.62
C GLY A 26 -12.01 14.00 -15.22
N GLY A 27 -11.94 14.89 -14.22
CA GLY A 27 -13.07 15.71 -13.76
C GLY A 27 -13.99 14.99 -12.78
N LEU A 28 -13.60 13.80 -12.32
CA LEU A 28 -14.30 13.08 -11.27
C LEU A 28 -13.85 13.59 -9.90
N THR A 29 -14.81 13.99 -9.07
CA THR A 29 -14.56 14.42 -7.69
C THR A 29 -15.18 13.45 -6.71
N TRP A 30 -14.47 13.12 -5.64
CA TRP A 30 -14.95 12.26 -4.56
C TRP A 30 -14.42 12.71 -3.20
N SER A 31 -15.11 12.32 -2.13
CA SER A 31 -14.73 12.69 -0.76
C SER A 31 -13.99 11.55 -0.05
N GLY A 32 -12.78 11.84 0.43
CA GLY A 32 -11.97 10.95 1.26
C GLY A 32 -12.11 11.29 2.73
N PHE A 33 -12.25 10.29 3.59
CA PHE A 33 -12.21 10.44 5.04
C PHE A 33 -11.07 9.59 5.58
N PHE A 34 -10.10 10.22 6.23
CA PHE A 34 -9.01 9.54 6.92
C PHE A 34 -9.31 9.55 8.41
N VAL A 35 -9.51 8.37 9.01
CA VAL A 35 -10.03 8.24 10.37
C VAL A 35 -9.03 7.59 11.32
N TYR A 36 -9.11 7.99 12.59
CA TYR A 36 -8.51 7.32 13.73
C TYR A 36 -9.56 7.24 14.82
N ILE A 37 -10.33 6.15 14.80
CA ILE A 37 -11.51 5.95 15.65
C ILE A 37 -11.07 5.48 17.04
N SER A 38 -11.80 5.84 18.08
CA SER A 38 -11.49 5.50 19.47
C SER A 38 -11.50 3.98 19.73
N CYS A 39 -10.63 3.51 20.62
CA CYS A 39 -10.70 2.16 21.18
C CYS A 39 -11.79 2.00 22.26
N ASP A 40 -12.34 3.11 22.78
CA ASP A 40 -13.50 3.09 23.68
C ASP A 40 -14.79 2.86 22.89
N ASP A 41 -15.53 1.80 23.23
CA ASP A 41 -16.73 1.36 22.51
C ASP A 41 -17.80 2.44 22.38
N ARG A 42 -18.03 3.21 23.45
CA ARG A 42 -19.09 4.23 23.47
C ARG A 42 -18.69 5.43 22.62
N VAL A 43 -17.42 5.86 22.72
CA VAL A 43 -16.90 6.96 21.90
C VAL A 43 -16.83 6.55 20.43
N ARG A 44 -16.40 5.31 20.16
CA ARG A 44 -16.35 4.73 18.81
C ARG A 44 -17.72 4.73 18.15
N GLU A 45 -18.75 4.24 18.84
CA GLU A 45 -20.12 4.23 18.31
C GLU A 45 -20.59 5.65 17.96
N GLN A 46 -20.34 6.64 18.84
CA GLN A 46 -20.68 8.03 18.58
C GLN A 46 -19.92 8.62 17.37
N GLN A 47 -18.63 8.32 17.24
CA GLN A 47 -17.81 8.76 16.11
C GLN A 47 -18.30 8.14 14.79
N LEU A 48 -18.59 6.84 14.78
CA LEU A 48 -19.13 6.15 13.61
C LEU A 48 -20.50 6.69 13.21
N GLN A 49 -21.41 6.90 14.17
CA GLN A 49 -22.72 7.51 13.89
C GLN A 49 -22.57 8.95 13.36
N GLY A 50 -21.66 9.74 13.92
CA GLY A 50 -21.34 11.08 13.42
C GLY A 50 -20.83 11.04 11.98
N LEU A 51 -19.91 10.12 11.68
CA LEU A 51 -19.37 9.91 10.35
C LEU A 51 -20.47 9.50 9.35
N LEU A 52 -21.34 8.55 9.73
CA LEU A 52 -22.50 8.11 8.93
C LEU A 52 -23.49 9.26 8.69
N GLY A 53 -23.69 10.15 9.67
CA GLY A 53 -24.51 11.35 9.53
C GLY A 53 -23.96 12.34 8.49
N LEU A 54 -22.63 12.48 8.41
CA LEU A 54 -22.00 13.28 7.35
C LEU A 54 -22.26 12.68 5.95
N LEU A 55 -22.35 11.35 5.83
CA LEU A 55 -22.60 10.68 4.54
C LEU A 55 -23.96 11.05 3.93
N GLN A 56 -24.98 11.34 4.75
CA GLN A 56 -26.32 11.66 4.25
C GLN A 56 -26.35 12.92 3.36
N ASN A 57 -25.36 13.80 3.53
CA ASN A 57 -25.28 15.08 2.83
C ASN A 57 -24.32 15.09 1.64
N VAL A 58 -23.56 14.01 1.43
CA VAL A 58 -22.55 13.97 0.37
C VAL A 58 -23.14 13.42 -0.92
N ARG A 59 -23.10 14.25 -1.98
CA ARG A 59 -23.61 13.90 -3.31
C ARG A 59 -22.62 13.08 -4.16
N ALA A 60 -21.33 13.17 -3.85
CA ALA A 60 -20.26 12.46 -4.54
C ALA A 60 -20.01 11.07 -3.94
N GLY A 61 -19.28 10.21 -4.66
CA GLY A 61 -18.79 8.96 -4.06
C GLY A 61 -17.86 9.23 -2.89
N MET A 62 -17.86 8.35 -1.89
CA MET A 62 -17.03 8.49 -0.69
C MET A 62 -16.20 7.26 -0.41
N CYS A 63 -15.00 7.48 0.13
CA CYS A 63 -14.12 6.44 0.63
C CYS A 63 -13.57 6.86 2.00
N ILE A 64 -13.71 5.98 2.97
CA ILE A 64 -13.29 6.13 4.36
C ILE A 64 -12.19 5.13 4.60
N MET A 65 -11.05 5.58 5.10
CA MET A 65 -9.92 4.70 5.39
C MET A 65 -9.16 5.12 6.64
N GLY A 66 -8.54 4.16 7.30
CA GLY A 66 -7.74 4.40 8.48
C GLY A 66 -7.95 3.34 9.55
N ASP A 67 -7.59 3.68 10.76
CA ASP A 67 -7.68 2.81 11.93
C ASP A 67 -9.05 2.96 12.57
N PHE A 68 -9.81 1.86 12.59
CA PHE A 68 -11.13 1.83 13.20
C PHE A 68 -11.10 1.38 14.66
N ASN A 69 -9.95 0.89 15.16
CA ASN A 69 -9.73 0.21 16.44
C ASN A 69 -10.62 -1.01 16.72
N ASP A 70 -11.83 -1.06 16.17
CA ASP A 70 -12.65 -2.23 16.00
C ASP A 70 -13.76 -1.99 14.97
N ILE A 71 -14.08 -3.00 14.17
CA ILE A 71 -15.37 -3.07 13.46
C ILE A 71 -15.83 -4.51 13.59
N LEU A 72 -16.66 -4.74 14.61
CA LEU A 72 -17.02 -6.07 15.08
C LEU A 72 -18.18 -6.65 14.28
N GLU A 73 -19.08 -5.80 13.79
CA GLU A 73 -20.33 -6.24 13.21
C GLU A 73 -20.64 -5.59 11.86
N SER A 74 -21.36 -6.33 11.01
CA SER A 74 -21.80 -5.80 9.71
C SER A 74 -22.77 -4.61 9.85
N GLY A 75 -23.47 -4.51 11.00
CA GLY A 75 -24.39 -3.41 11.30
C GLY A 75 -23.67 -2.07 11.48
N GLU A 76 -22.44 -2.06 12.02
CA GLU A 76 -21.65 -0.83 12.24
C GLU A 76 -21.21 -0.17 10.93
N LYS A 77 -21.12 -0.96 9.84
CA LYS A 77 -20.76 -0.45 8.51
C LYS A 77 -21.93 0.29 7.83
N GLY A 78 -23.16 0.07 8.28
CA GLY A 78 -24.35 0.62 7.64
C GLY A 78 -24.41 0.24 6.16
N ALA A 79 -24.48 1.25 5.27
CA ALA A 79 -24.52 1.06 3.82
C ALA A 79 -23.13 1.07 3.15
N LEU A 80 -22.04 1.11 3.92
CA LEU A 80 -20.68 1.11 3.40
C LEU A 80 -20.22 -0.30 3.06
N LEU A 81 -19.47 -0.41 1.97
CA LEU A 81 -18.89 -1.64 1.47
C LEU A 81 -17.41 -1.69 1.85
N ASP A 82 -16.97 -2.79 2.48
CA ASP A 82 -15.54 -3.08 2.69
C ASP A 82 -14.95 -3.50 1.34
N LEU A 83 -13.95 -2.76 0.84
CA LEU A 83 -13.31 -3.08 -0.45
C LEU A 83 -12.51 -4.38 -0.44
N GLY A 84 -12.34 -5.00 0.73
CA GLY A 84 -11.41 -6.12 0.89
C GLY A 84 -9.97 -5.65 0.83
N TYR A 85 -9.05 -6.58 0.61
CA TYR A 85 -7.61 -6.31 0.56
C TYR A 85 -6.84 -7.47 -0.08
N SER A 86 -5.60 -7.19 -0.44
CA SER A 86 -4.55 -8.16 -0.76
C SER A 86 -3.39 -8.00 0.24
N GLY A 87 -2.63 -9.07 0.46
CA GLY A 87 -1.56 -9.12 1.48
C GLY A 87 -2.04 -9.68 2.81
N SER A 88 -1.43 -9.23 3.92
CA SER A 88 -1.72 -9.76 5.27
C SER A 88 -3.18 -9.52 5.68
N PRO A 89 -3.89 -10.52 6.22
CA PRO A 89 -5.23 -10.31 6.79
C PRO A 89 -5.24 -9.49 8.06
N LEU A 90 -4.09 -9.33 8.68
CA LEU A 90 -3.88 -8.69 9.96
C LEU A 90 -3.15 -7.37 9.71
N THR A 91 -3.68 -6.28 10.23
CA THR A 91 -3.07 -4.95 10.05
C THR A 91 -2.37 -4.49 11.31
N TRP A 92 -2.74 -5.03 12.48
CA TRP A 92 -2.10 -4.73 13.76
C TRP A 92 -1.54 -5.99 14.45
N GLY A 93 -0.46 -5.83 15.21
CA GLY A 93 0.03 -6.87 16.11
C GLY A 93 0.77 -6.31 17.34
N ASN A 94 0.51 -6.91 18.51
CA ASN A 94 1.08 -6.47 19.79
C ASN A 94 2.59 -6.76 19.98
N ARG A 95 3.23 -7.36 18.97
CA ARG A 95 4.65 -7.74 18.90
C ARG A 95 5.17 -8.65 20.03
N ARG A 96 4.27 -9.31 20.76
CA ARG A 96 4.67 -10.31 21.75
C ARG A 96 4.96 -11.65 21.06
N ALA A 97 5.82 -12.45 21.66
CA ALA A 97 6.20 -13.77 21.14
C ALA A 97 5.19 -14.86 21.54
N ALA A 98 5.19 -15.96 20.80
CA ALA A 98 4.45 -17.18 21.06
C ALA A 98 2.97 -16.95 21.45
N SER A 99 2.52 -17.56 22.54
CA SER A 99 1.13 -17.54 23.01
C SER A 99 0.62 -16.16 23.43
N ALA A 100 1.50 -15.18 23.62
CA ALA A 100 1.11 -13.80 23.94
C ALA A 100 0.91 -12.93 22.67
N CYS A 101 1.24 -13.46 21.48
CA CYS A 101 1.10 -12.75 20.22
C CYS A 101 -0.38 -12.59 19.84
N ILE A 102 -0.85 -11.35 19.79
CA ILE A 102 -2.20 -11.01 19.32
C ILE A 102 -2.04 -10.17 18.05
N LYS A 103 -2.77 -10.55 17.02
CA LYS A 103 -2.82 -9.84 15.74
C LYS A 103 -4.27 -9.74 15.29
N ILE A 104 -4.68 -8.56 14.86
CA ILE A 104 -6.07 -8.25 14.48
C ILE A 104 -6.09 -7.30 13.28
N ARG A 105 -7.25 -7.17 12.63
CA ARG A 105 -7.46 -6.23 11.52
C ARG A 105 -8.20 -5.00 12.02
N LEU A 106 -7.45 -3.93 12.23
CA LEU A 106 -7.98 -2.63 12.67
C LEU A 106 -8.13 -1.64 11.52
N ASP A 107 -7.26 -1.74 10.52
CA ASP A 107 -7.19 -0.80 9.41
C ASP A 107 -8.04 -1.30 8.23
N ARG A 108 -8.90 -0.42 7.71
CA ARG A 108 -9.88 -0.78 6.66
C ARG A 108 -10.07 0.34 5.66
N VAL A 109 -10.67 -0.02 4.52
CA VAL A 109 -11.17 0.90 3.51
C VAL A 109 -12.64 0.58 3.24
N LEU A 110 -13.51 1.53 3.57
CA LEU A 110 -14.95 1.42 3.43
C LEU A 110 -15.45 2.46 2.43
N CYS A 111 -16.28 2.06 1.48
CA CYS A 111 -16.72 2.92 0.39
C CYS A 111 -18.23 2.89 0.20
N THR A 112 -18.78 3.98 -0.34
CA THR A 112 -20.18 3.98 -0.79
C THR A 112 -20.31 3.17 -2.08
N ALA A 113 -21.49 2.61 -2.34
CA ALA A 113 -21.77 1.92 -3.60
C ALA A 113 -21.49 2.80 -4.83
N SER A 114 -21.83 4.10 -4.76
CA SER A 114 -21.53 5.08 -5.82
C SER A 114 -20.03 5.25 -6.07
N TRP A 115 -19.20 5.19 -5.02
CA TRP A 115 -17.75 5.23 -5.16
C TRP A 115 -17.23 3.96 -5.84
N CYS A 116 -17.68 2.79 -5.40
CA CYS A 116 -17.28 1.50 -5.99
C CYS A 116 -17.65 1.41 -7.48
N LEU A 117 -18.77 1.98 -7.90
CA LEU A 117 -19.16 2.03 -9.32
C LEU A 117 -18.21 2.90 -10.15
N ASN A 118 -17.77 4.03 -9.62
CA ASN A 118 -16.82 4.92 -10.30
C ASN A 118 -15.39 4.35 -10.33
N PHE A 119 -15.03 3.59 -9.29
CA PHE A 119 -13.70 3.00 -9.11
C PHE A 119 -13.76 1.47 -9.03
N HIS A 120 -14.42 0.85 -10.02
CA HIS A 120 -14.64 -0.60 -10.05
C HIS A 120 -13.35 -1.43 -10.14
N ASN A 121 -12.23 -0.81 -10.54
CA ASN A 121 -10.90 -1.43 -10.58
C ASN A 121 -10.05 -1.07 -9.36
N ALA A 122 -10.61 -0.40 -8.34
CA ALA A 122 -9.86 -0.07 -7.15
C ALA A 122 -9.39 -1.33 -6.44
N SER A 123 -8.19 -1.26 -5.86
CA SER A 123 -7.65 -2.35 -5.04
C SER A 123 -7.02 -1.81 -3.78
N VAL A 124 -7.07 -2.61 -2.73
CA VAL A 124 -6.45 -2.31 -1.45
C VAL A 124 -5.34 -3.32 -1.20
N SER A 125 -4.17 -2.84 -0.78
CA SER A 125 -3.02 -3.67 -0.40
C SER A 125 -2.54 -3.34 1.00
N HIS A 126 -2.37 -4.35 1.83
CA HIS A 126 -1.71 -4.22 3.13
C HIS A 126 -0.21 -4.43 2.96
N LEU A 127 0.56 -3.37 3.16
CA LEU A 127 2.02 -3.38 3.06
C LEU A 127 2.60 -3.56 4.47
N PRO A 128 3.17 -4.73 4.79
CA PRO A 128 3.74 -4.98 6.11
C PRO A 128 4.95 -4.09 6.35
N LEU A 129 4.93 -3.38 7.48
CA LEU A 129 5.99 -2.52 7.93
C LEU A 129 6.80 -3.24 9.02
N VAL A 130 8.10 -3.36 8.81
CA VAL A 130 9.01 -4.19 9.64
C VAL A 130 9.14 -3.70 11.08
N ARG A 131 8.90 -2.41 11.32
CA ARG A 131 9.08 -1.77 12.63
C ARG A 131 7.82 -1.11 13.17
N ALA A 132 6.70 -1.25 12.47
CA ALA A 132 5.41 -0.78 12.95
C ALA A 132 4.60 -1.98 13.47
N ASP A 133 3.75 -1.70 14.43
CA ASP A 133 2.72 -2.59 14.94
C ASP A 133 1.52 -2.55 14.01
N HIS A 134 1.36 -1.47 13.22
CA HIS A 134 0.46 -1.37 12.08
C HIS A 134 1.14 -1.67 10.73
N CYS A 135 0.37 -2.19 9.78
CA CYS A 135 0.69 -2.25 8.35
C CYS A 135 0.20 -0.98 7.64
N THR A 136 0.86 -0.58 6.54
CA THR A 136 0.34 0.51 5.70
C THR A 136 -0.78 0.00 4.80
N VAL A 137 -1.90 0.71 4.76
CA VAL A 137 -3.00 0.45 3.81
C VAL A 137 -2.81 1.32 2.56
N LEU A 138 -2.64 0.69 1.41
CA LEU A 138 -2.54 1.36 0.11
C LEU A 138 -3.83 1.16 -0.68
N LEU A 139 -4.51 2.26 -1.03
CA LEU A 139 -5.63 2.28 -1.97
C LEU A 139 -5.11 2.71 -3.36
N ASP A 140 -5.24 1.83 -4.36
CA ASP A 140 -4.96 2.13 -5.76
C ASP A 140 -6.28 2.21 -6.53
N THR A 141 -6.69 3.42 -6.90
CA THR A 141 -7.92 3.70 -7.66
C THR A 141 -7.82 3.35 -9.15
N GLU A 142 -6.63 3.00 -9.64
CA GLU A 142 -6.33 2.74 -11.06
C GLU A 142 -5.69 1.36 -11.30
N ALA A 143 -5.82 0.39 -10.38
CA ALA A 143 -5.04 -0.86 -10.40
C ALA A 143 -5.15 -1.68 -11.71
N GLY A 144 -6.22 -1.48 -12.49
CA GLY A 144 -6.43 -2.12 -13.80
C GLY A 144 -5.85 -1.38 -15.02
N LYS A 145 -5.34 -0.13 -14.87
CA LYS A 145 -4.72 0.59 -15.98
C LYS A 145 -3.31 0.05 -16.21
N VAL A 146 -3.05 -0.50 -17.39
CA VAL A 146 -1.70 -0.94 -17.79
C VAL A 146 -0.78 0.27 -17.75
N ARG A 147 0.03 0.39 -16.69
CA ARG A 147 1.10 1.39 -16.63
C ARG A 147 2.02 1.15 -17.83
N ALA A 148 2.15 2.16 -18.69
CA ALA A 148 3.04 2.09 -19.84
C ALA A 148 4.42 1.60 -19.40
N LYS A 149 4.96 0.59 -20.11
CA LYS A 149 6.31 0.06 -19.82
C LYS A 149 7.29 1.22 -19.85
N ARG A 150 7.79 1.61 -18.66
CA ARG A 150 8.79 2.66 -18.55
C ARG A 150 10.06 2.19 -19.26
N ARG A 151 10.68 3.08 -20.03
CA ARG A 151 12.00 2.81 -20.62
C ARG A 151 12.98 2.53 -19.49
N PHE A 152 13.87 1.57 -19.71
CA PHE A 152 14.94 1.28 -18.77
C PHE A 152 15.78 2.53 -18.54
N VAL A 153 16.04 2.83 -17.26
CA VAL A 153 16.95 3.89 -16.83
C VAL A 153 18.01 3.22 -15.98
N PHE A 154 19.27 3.49 -16.30
CA PHE A 154 20.40 3.02 -15.51
C PHE A 154 20.39 3.67 -14.12
N ASP A 155 20.46 2.84 -13.08
CA ASP A 155 20.56 3.31 -11.71
C ASP A 155 22.04 3.43 -11.31
N LYS A 156 22.48 4.65 -11.00
CA LYS A 156 23.88 4.93 -10.62
C LYS A 156 24.34 4.14 -9.39
N ARG A 157 23.41 3.69 -8.54
CA ARG A 157 23.70 2.91 -7.33
C ARG A 157 24.15 1.48 -7.61
N TRP A 158 23.99 1.01 -8.86
CA TRP A 158 24.54 -0.28 -9.27
C TRP A 158 26.07 -0.25 -9.39
N VAL A 159 26.66 0.94 -9.55
CA VAL A 159 28.11 1.10 -9.58
C VAL A 159 28.67 0.83 -8.18
N GLY A 160 29.46 -0.23 -8.03
CA GLY A 160 30.10 -0.60 -6.77
C GLY A 160 29.27 -1.51 -5.85
N LYS A 161 28.09 -1.98 -6.26
CA LYS A 161 27.33 -2.99 -5.51
C LYS A 161 27.94 -4.38 -5.71
N ASP A 162 28.31 -5.06 -4.63
CA ASP A 162 28.85 -6.42 -4.67
C ASP A 162 27.91 -7.36 -5.43
N GLY A 163 28.49 -8.14 -6.35
CA GLY A 163 27.74 -9.04 -7.24
C GLY A 163 27.19 -8.38 -8.51
N CYS A 164 27.09 -7.04 -8.61
CA CYS A 164 26.59 -6.38 -9.82
C CYS A 164 27.49 -6.61 -11.03
N GLU A 165 28.81 -6.51 -10.86
CA GLU A 165 29.77 -6.77 -11.94
C GLU A 165 29.72 -8.25 -12.39
N GLY A 166 29.60 -9.17 -11.44
CA GLY A 166 29.45 -10.60 -11.71
C GLY A 166 28.19 -10.90 -12.53
N VAL A 167 27.06 -10.30 -12.15
CA VAL A 167 25.78 -10.41 -12.88
C VAL A 167 25.90 -9.81 -14.29
N ILE A 168 26.58 -8.67 -14.47
CA ILE A 168 26.82 -8.08 -15.79
C ILE A 168 27.70 -8.99 -16.64
N ARG A 169 28.77 -9.54 -16.06
CA ARG A 169 29.75 -10.39 -16.77
C ARG A 169 29.12 -11.72 -17.20
N GLU A 170 28.33 -12.36 -16.33
CA GLU A 170 27.57 -13.57 -16.67
C GLU A 170 26.43 -13.28 -17.66
N ALA A 171 25.76 -12.14 -17.53
CA ALA A 171 24.76 -11.69 -18.49
C ALA A 171 25.37 -11.48 -19.89
N TRP A 172 26.57 -10.93 -19.98
CA TRP A 172 27.28 -10.67 -21.24
C TRP A 172 27.89 -11.93 -21.88
N SER A 173 28.10 -13.02 -21.14
CA SER A 173 28.63 -14.27 -21.68
C SER A 173 27.58 -15.14 -22.38
N LYS A 174 26.29 -14.92 -22.11
CA LYS A 174 25.18 -15.67 -22.73
C LYS A 174 24.76 -15.04 -24.07
N GLN A 175 25.04 -15.72 -25.18
CA GLN A 175 24.50 -15.37 -26.50
C GLN A 175 22.99 -15.58 -26.53
N VAL A 176 22.22 -14.51 -26.77
CA VAL A 176 20.78 -14.56 -26.99
C VAL A 176 20.49 -13.88 -28.33
N GLY A 177 19.71 -14.50 -29.21
CA GLY A 177 19.39 -14.01 -30.56
C GLY A 177 18.43 -12.81 -30.62
N LEU A 178 18.44 -11.92 -29.62
CA LEU A 178 17.60 -10.72 -29.53
C LEU A 178 18.47 -9.47 -29.44
N SER A 179 17.89 -8.27 -29.58
CA SER A 179 18.68 -7.02 -29.53
C SER A 179 19.40 -6.85 -28.18
N ARG A 180 20.65 -6.37 -28.21
CA ARG A 180 21.49 -6.13 -27.01
C ARG A 180 20.74 -5.35 -25.90
N TRP A 181 19.89 -4.42 -26.28
CA TRP A 181 19.10 -3.60 -25.35
C TRP A 181 18.00 -4.37 -24.63
N PHE A 182 17.31 -5.28 -25.32
CA PHE A 182 16.31 -6.16 -24.72
C PHE A 182 16.96 -7.12 -23.71
N GLN A 183 18.16 -7.63 -24.05
CA GLN A 183 18.93 -8.50 -23.16
C GLN A 183 19.34 -7.81 -21.85
N ILE A 184 19.75 -6.55 -21.92
CA ILE A 184 20.09 -5.74 -20.74
C ILE A 184 18.85 -5.53 -19.86
N CYS A 185 17.71 -5.21 -20.47
CA CYS A 185 16.47 -4.94 -19.74
C CYS A 185 15.89 -6.18 -19.02
N GLU A 186 15.93 -7.35 -19.65
CA GLU A 186 15.49 -8.63 -19.06
C GLU A 186 16.40 -9.07 -17.91
N LYS A 187 17.71 -9.05 -18.14
CA LYS A 187 18.69 -9.62 -17.20
C LYS A 187 18.87 -8.77 -15.92
N ILE A 188 18.61 -7.46 -15.99
CA ILE A 188 18.68 -6.56 -14.84
C ILE A 188 17.40 -6.57 -14.00
N LYS A 189 16.22 -6.79 -14.62
CA LYS A 189 14.94 -6.88 -13.90
C LYS A 189 14.92 -7.98 -12.84
N ASN A 190 15.57 -9.12 -13.10
CA ASN A 190 15.49 -10.29 -12.22
C ASN A 190 16.44 -10.25 -11.01
N ASN A 191 17.52 -9.45 -11.03
CA ASN A 191 18.57 -9.53 -9.99
C ASN A 191 18.91 -8.20 -9.30
N LEU A 192 18.54 -7.04 -9.85
CA LEU A 192 19.01 -5.73 -9.35
C LEU A 192 17.88 -4.73 -9.07
N ASN A 193 16.63 -5.11 -9.33
CA ASN A 193 15.49 -4.28 -9.04
C ASN A 193 15.04 -4.51 -7.59
N SER A 194 15.26 -3.52 -6.72
CA SER A 194 14.78 -3.54 -5.34
C SER A 194 13.28 -3.83 -5.28
N ARG A 195 12.51 -3.41 -6.29
CA ARG A 195 11.08 -3.68 -6.38
C ARG A 195 10.76 -5.16 -6.56
N VAL A 196 11.46 -5.87 -7.44
CA VAL A 196 11.25 -7.31 -7.64
C VAL A 196 11.65 -8.10 -6.39
N ARG A 197 12.68 -7.65 -5.68
CA ARG A 197 13.06 -8.22 -4.38
C ARG A 197 12.01 -7.94 -3.30
N ILE A 198 11.40 -6.76 -3.28
CA ILE A 198 10.30 -6.43 -2.36
C ILE A 198 9.10 -7.30 -2.66
N ASP A 199 8.71 -7.44 -3.93
CA ASP A 199 7.57 -8.27 -4.33
C ASP A 199 7.80 -9.76 -3.95
N ASP A 200 9.00 -10.31 -4.16
CA ASP A 200 9.36 -11.69 -3.76
C ASP A 200 9.40 -11.88 -2.24
N LEU A 201 9.98 -10.93 -1.49
CA LEU A 201 10.02 -10.98 -0.03
C LEU A 201 8.62 -10.81 0.58
N GLN A 202 7.75 -9.99 -0.02
CA GLN A 202 6.36 -9.86 0.37
C GLN A 202 5.57 -11.17 0.12
N ALA A 203 5.78 -11.82 -1.02
CA ALA A 203 5.16 -13.11 -1.32
C ALA A 203 5.61 -14.21 -0.33
N LYS A 204 6.90 -14.27 -0.01
CA LYS A 204 7.45 -15.19 1.00
C LYS A 204 6.89 -14.91 2.39
N LEU A 205 6.82 -13.64 2.77
CA LEU A 205 6.25 -13.22 4.04
C LEU A 205 4.78 -13.62 4.14
N GLN A 206 4.01 -13.45 3.06
CA GLN A 206 2.60 -13.85 2.98
C GLN A 206 2.43 -15.38 3.12
N ALA A 207 3.30 -16.17 2.50
CA ALA A 207 3.29 -17.64 2.66
C ALA A 207 3.57 -18.06 4.11
N CYS A 208 4.53 -17.41 4.79
CA CYS A 208 4.83 -17.69 6.20
C CYS A 208 3.71 -17.28 7.18
N TYR A 209 2.73 -16.46 6.76
CA TYR A 209 1.56 -16.15 7.59
C TYR A 209 0.47 -17.23 7.51
N VAL A 210 0.57 -18.18 6.58
CA VAL A 210 -0.41 -19.27 6.40
C VAL A 210 -0.02 -20.54 7.17
N ASP A 211 1.28 -20.74 7.42
CA ASP A 211 1.80 -21.84 8.25
C ASP A 211 2.11 -21.35 9.68
N ASP A 212 1.68 -22.09 10.71
CA ASP A 212 1.85 -21.78 12.14
C ASP A 212 3.33 -21.78 12.62
N ASP A 213 4.32 -21.99 11.75
CA ASP A 213 5.74 -22.09 12.08
C ASP A 213 6.44 -20.71 11.98
N PHE A 214 6.08 -19.82 12.90
CA PHE A 214 6.16 -18.36 12.73
C PHE A 214 7.51 -17.71 13.07
N GLU A 215 8.31 -18.21 14.02
CA GLU A 215 9.18 -17.29 14.77
C GLU A 215 10.57 -16.98 14.18
N ARG A 216 11.19 -17.87 13.38
CA ARG A 216 12.55 -17.61 12.86
C ARG A 216 12.61 -17.13 11.41
N GLY A 217 11.71 -17.60 10.55
CA GLY A 217 11.67 -17.20 9.13
C GLY A 217 11.15 -15.78 8.92
N VAL A 218 10.09 -15.40 9.64
CA VAL A 218 9.40 -14.11 9.47
C VAL A 218 10.28 -12.94 9.87
N LEU A 219 10.99 -13.01 11.00
CA LEU A 219 11.88 -11.94 11.46
C LEU A 219 13.03 -11.69 10.48
N GLN A 220 13.57 -12.75 9.89
CA GLN A 220 14.62 -12.65 8.88
C GLN A 220 14.09 -12.02 7.58
N ILE A 221 12.93 -12.49 7.09
CA ILE A 221 12.29 -11.94 5.89
C ILE A 221 11.92 -10.47 6.11
N GLN A 222 11.40 -10.11 7.27
CA GLN A 222 11.11 -8.73 7.64
C GLN A 222 12.40 -7.88 7.67
N LYS A 223 13.49 -8.36 8.27
CA LYS A 223 14.77 -7.65 8.26
C LYS A 223 15.27 -7.38 6.82
N GLU A 224 15.20 -8.37 5.95
CA GLU A 224 15.56 -8.23 4.55
C GLU A 224 14.63 -7.27 3.80
N LEU A 225 13.33 -7.31 4.09
CA LEU A 225 12.34 -6.41 3.52
C LEU A 225 12.65 -4.96 3.92
N SER A 226 13.03 -4.70 5.17
CA SER A 226 13.41 -3.35 5.64
C SER A 226 14.63 -2.80 4.91
N VAL A 227 15.62 -3.63 4.63
CA VAL A 227 16.79 -3.23 3.85
C VAL A 227 16.38 -2.92 2.41
N ALA A 228 15.53 -3.75 1.81
CA ALA A 228 15.04 -3.54 0.46
C ALA A 228 14.20 -2.25 0.32
N TRP A 229 13.33 -1.94 1.31
CA TRP A 229 12.59 -0.67 1.36
C TRP A 229 13.50 0.54 1.56
N ALA A 230 14.54 0.45 2.39
CA ALA A 230 15.51 1.53 2.56
C ALA A 230 16.27 1.80 1.25
N ASP A 231 16.66 0.74 0.53
CA ASP A 231 17.21 0.86 -0.82
C ASP A 231 16.18 1.51 -1.77
N GLU A 232 14.90 1.14 -1.73
CA GLU A 232 13.88 1.77 -2.58
C GLU A 232 13.61 3.25 -2.21
N GLU A 233 13.69 3.63 -0.94
CA GLU A 233 13.55 5.02 -0.50
C GLU A 233 14.69 5.91 -1.05
N VAL A 234 15.93 5.44 -0.98
CA VAL A 234 17.10 6.14 -1.56
C VAL A 234 16.95 6.30 -3.08
N TYR A 235 16.35 5.31 -3.76
CA TYR A 235 16.03 5.42 -5.19
C TYR A 235 15.07 6.58 -5.45
N TRP A 236 13.97 6.65 -4.71
CA TRP A 236 12.95 7.68 -4.87
C TRP A 236 13.51 9.08 -4.58
N GLN A 237 14.33 9.24 -3.54
CA GLN A 237 15.00 10.51 -3.23
C GLN A 237 15.93 11.00 -4.35
N THR A 238 16.58 10.07 -5.05
CA THR A 238 17.45 10.42 -6.19
C THR A 238 16.63 10.83 -7.42
N LYS A 239 15.40 10.34 -7.52
CA LYS A 239 14.50 10.57 -8.65
C LYS A 239 13.66 11.83 -8.51
N THR A 240 13.29 12.22 -7.29
CA THR A 240 12.54 13.48 -7.02
C THR A 240 13.41 14.74 -7.13
N ARG A 241 14.74 14.58 -7.10
CA ARG A 241 15.73 15.66 -7.23
C ARG A 241 16.18 15.97 -8.67
N ASN A 242 15.73 15.19 -9.65
CA ASN A 242 15.97 15.43 -11.09
C ASN A 242 14.65 15.73 -11.81
#